data_AF-A0A379AKA3-F1
#
_entry.id   AF-A0A379AKA3-F1
#
_cell.length_a   1.000
_cell.length_b   1.000
_cell.length_c   1.000
_cell.angle_alpha   90.00
_cell.angle_beta   90.00
_cell.angle_gamma   90.00
#
_symmetry.space_group_name_H-M   'P 1'
#
loop_
_entity.id
_entity.type
_entity.pdbx_description
1 polymer ?
#
loop_
_entity_poly.entity_id
_entity_poly.type
_entity_poly.pdbx_seq_one_letter_code
_entity_poly.pdbx_strand_id
1 'polypeptide(L)'
;MTQHNLIPESKLPLLGTTIFSQMSALAQQHNAINLSQGFPDFSGPDYLQQRLAYHVSQGANQYAPMTGALPLREAIAEKTARLYDYRPDVETEITVTAGATEALYAAITALVRARR
;
A
#
# COMPACT_ATOMS: atom_id res chain seq x y z
N MET A 1 -27.20 10.31 36.77
CA MET A 1 -26.49 10.81 35.58
C MET A 1 -26.47 9.70 34.55
N THR A 2 -27.32 9.77 33.52
CA THR A 2 -27.40 8.75 32.47
C THR A 2 -26.27 8.96 31.47
N GLN A 3 -25.28 8.06 31.45
CA GLN A 3 -24.28 8.03 30.39
C GLN A 3 -24.99 7.74 29.06
N HIS A 4 -24.96 8.70 28.15
CA HIS A 4 -25.34 8.47 26.76
C HIS A 4 -24.17 7.77 26.07
N ASN A 5 -24.35 6.49 25.74
CA ASN A 5 -23.41 5.78 24.88
C ASN A 5 -23.54 6.34 23.46
N LEU A 6 -22.58 7.17 23.04
CA LEU A 6 -22.48 7.69 21.68
C LEU A 6 -21.87 6.61 20.77
N ILE A 7 -22.71 5.99 19.95
CA ILE A 7 -22.28 5.07 18.89
C ILE A 7 -22.33 5.83 17.56
N PRO A 8 -21.20 6.03 16.86
CA PRO A 8 -21.19 6.69 15.56
C PRO A 8 -21.96 5.90 14.50
N GLU A 9 -22.74 6.59 13.66
CA GLU A 9 -23.35 5.98 12.48
C GLU A 9 -22.28 5.74 11.41
N SER A 10 -22.17 4.51 10.91
CA SER A 10 -21.14 4.13 9.95
C SER A 10 -21.44 4.67 8.55
N LYS A 11 -20.44 5.31 7.92
CA LYS A 11 -20.47 5.63 6.48
C LYS A 11 -20.27 4.40 5.58
N LEU A 12 -19.91 3.26 6.17
CA LEU A 12 -19.54 2.01 5.48
C LEU A 12 -20.25 0.81 6.15
N PRO A 13 -21.59 0.79 6.25
CA PRO A 13 -22.32 -0.22 7.03
C PRO A 13 -22.22 -1.64 6.47
N LEU A 14 -21.71 -1.80 5.24
CA LEU A 14 -21.69 -3.07 4.50
C LEU A 14 -20.29 -3.66 4.30
N LEU A 15 -19.22 -3.00 4.80
CA LEU A 15 -17.88 -3.54 4.73
C LEU A 15 -17.67 -4.54 5.87
N GLY A 16 -18.11 -5.78 5.65
CA GLY A 16 -17.86 -6.89 6.57
C GLY A 16 -16.40 -7.39 6.52
N THR A 17 -16.12 -8.42 7.31
CA THR A 17 -14.83 -9.13 7.27
C THR A 17 -14.63 -9.81 5.92
N THR A 18 -13.41 -9.79 5.37
CA THR A 18 -13.15 -10.39 4.05
C THR A 18 -13.04 -11.92 4.14
N ILE A 19 -13.39 -12.61 3.06
CA ILE A 19 -13.25 -14.08 2.98
C ILE A 19 -11.79 -14.54 3.17
N PHE A 20 -10.82 -13.70 2.79
CA PHE A 20 -9.39 -14.00 2.88
C PHE A 20 -8.92 -14.23 4.32
N SER A 21 -9.39 -13.44 5.29
CA SER A 21 -9.01 -13.62 6.69
C SER A 21 -9.65 -14.89 7.28
N GLN A 22 -10.90 -15.17 6.92
CA GLN A 22 -11.60 -16.37 7.36
C GLN A 22 -10.91 -17.64 6.84
N MET A 23 -10.59 -17.70 5.54
CA MET A 23 -9.93 -18.85 4.94
C MET A 23 -8.52 -19.06 5.47
N SER A 24 -7.76 -17.99 5.71
CA SER A 24 -6.41 -18.10 6.28
C SER A 24 -6.44 -18.67 7.71
N ALA A 25 -7.38 -18.21 8.54
CA ALA A 25 -7.57 -18.74 9.90
C ALA A 25 -7.98 -20.22 9.88
N LEU A 26 -8.89 -20.61 8.98
CA LEU A 26 -9.34 -21.99 8.83
C LEU A 26 -8.20 -22.91 8.36
N ALA A 27 -7.40 -22.46 7.39
CA ALA A 27 -6.24 -23.21 6.94
C ALA A 27 -5.25 -23.49 8.08
N GLN A 28 -4.98 -22.49 8.92
CA GLN A 28 -4.13 -22.66 10.10
C GLN A 28 -4.74 -23.62 11.13
N GLN A 29 -6.03 -23.49 11.43
CA GLN A 29 -6.73 -24.34 12.39
C GLN A 29 -6.71 -25.82 11.98
N HIS A 30 -6.78 -26.10 10.67
CA HIS A 30 -6.81 -27.46 10.13
C HIS A 30 -5.46 -27.95 9.60
N ASN A 31 -4.38 -27.18 9.80
CA ASN A 31 -3.06 -27.47 9.24
C ASN A 31 -3.09 -27.77 7.73
N ALA A 32 -3.92 -27.04 6.99
CA ALA A 32 -4.08 -27.17 5.55
C ALA A 32 -3.06 -26.30 4.80
N ILE A 33 -2.69 -26.72 3.60
CA ILE A 33 -1.88 -25.90 2.69
C ILE A 33 -2.72 -24.69 2.25
N ASN A 34 -2.25 -23.48 2.55
CA ASN A 34 -2.99 -22.26 2.27
C ASN A 34 -2.73 -21.75 0.85
N LEU A 35 -3.56 -22.16 -0.10
CA LEU A 35 -3.57 -21.61 -1.48
C LEU A 35 -4.52 -20.42 -1.65
N SER A 36 -5.10 -19.90 -0.56
CA SER A 36 -6.03 -18.77 -0.59
C SER A 36 -5.36 -17.42 -0.37
N GLN A 37 -4.14 -17.40 0.18
CA GLN A 37 -3.41 -16.16 0.44
C GLN A 37 -2.94 -15.50 -0.87
N GLY A 38 -3.12 -14.19 -0.96
CA GLY A 38 -2.72 -13.40 -2.13
C GLY A 38 -1.29 -12.87 -2.09
N PHE A 39 -0.41 -13.45 -1.26
CA PHE A 39 0.98 -13.02 -1.11
C PHE A 39 1.94 -14.22 -1.08
N PRO A 40 3.21 -14.04 -1.52
CA PRO A 40 4.21 -15.10 -1.52
C PRO A 40 4.51 -15.66 -0.12
N ASP A 41 4.85 -16.94 -0.04
CA ASP A 41 5.33 -17.61 1.17
C ASP A 41 6.87 -17.66 1.27
N PHE A 42 7.57 -17.06 0.30
CA PHE A 42 9.01 -16.89 0.29
C PHE A 42 9.42 -15.42 0.43
N SER A 43 10.67 -15.19 0.84
CA SER A 43 11.22 -13.85 1.03
C SER A 43 11.59 -13.17 -0.29
N GLY A 44 11.54 -11.84 -0.31
CA GLY A 44 12.05 -11.03 -1.42
C GLY A 44 13.59 -11.01 -1.48
N PRO A 45 14.18 -10.27 -2.45
CA PRO A 45 15.62 -10.22 -2.65
C PRO A 45 16.40 -9.70 -1.44
N ASP A 46 17.46 -10.41 -1.03
CA ASP A 46 18.31 -10.04 0.12
C ASP A 46 18.94 -8.66 -0.03
N TYR A 47 19.32 -8.29 -1.25
CA TYR A 47 19.87 -6.97 -1.55
C TYR A 47 18.93 -5.84 -1.09
N LEU A 48 17.62 -5.99 -1.27
CA LEU A 48 16.64 -4.98 -0.86
C LEU A 48 16.65 -4.82 0.67
N GLN A 49 16.68 -5.95 1.39
CA GLN A 49 16.74 -5.96 2.87
C GLN A 49 18.03 -5.30 3.38
N GLN A 50 19.16 -5.60 2.74
CA GLN A 50 20.46 -5.00 3.09
C GLN A 50 20.48 -3.49 2.85
N ARG A 51 19.91 -3.01 1.73
CA ARG A 51 19.82 -1.57 1.44
C ARG A 51 18.89 -0.85 2.40
N LEU A 52 17.79 -1.47 2.81
CA LEU A 52 16.93 -0.94 3.86
C LEU A 52 17.71 -0.77 5.17
N ALA A 53 18.38 -1.81 5.65
CA ALA A 53 19.19 -1.76 6.88
C ALA A 53 20.29 -0.68 6.79
N TYR A 54 20.95 -0.58 5.64
CA TYR A 54 21.93 0.47 5.37
C TYR A 54 21.32 1.87 5.53
N HIS A 55 20.23 2.19 4.84
CA HIS A 55 19.66 3.54 4.90
C HIS A 55 19.11 3.90 6.29
N VAL A 56 18.57 2.92 7.02
CA VAL A 56 18.19 3.10 8.43
C VAL A 56 19.41 3.45 9.29
N SER A 57 20.53 2.73 9.13
CA SER A 57 21.77 2.99 9.88
C SER A 57 22.41 4.34 9.57
N GLN A 58 22.20 4.86 8.34
CA GLN A 58 22.68 6.17 7.91
C GLN A 58 21.78 7.33 8.37
N GLY A 59 20.73 7.05 9.15
CA GLY A 59 19.86 8.07 9.71
C GLY A 59 18.81 8.64 8.75
N ALA A 60 18.57 7.99 7.59
CA ALA A 60 17.53 8.38 6.63
C ALA A 60 16.13 7.96 7.11
N ASN A 61 15.77 8.36 8.33
CA ASN A 61 14.57 7.94 9.08
C ASN A 61 13.56 9.07 9.27
N GLN A 62 13.88 10.28 8.80
CA GLN A 62 12.98 11.43 8.84
C GLN A 62 12.01 11.39 7.67
N TYR A 63 11.02 12.29 7.68
CA TYR A 63 10.05 12.41 6.60
C TYR A 63 10.75 12.57 5.24
N ALA A 64 10.39 11.70 4.30
CA ALA A 64 10.67 11.91 2.89
C ALA A 64 9.85 13.11 2.36
N PRO A 65 10.20 13.68 1.21
CA PRO A 65 9.32 14.62 0.50
C PRO A 65 7.93 14.02 0.28
N MET A 66 6.90 14.88 0.25
CA MET A 66 5.49 14.46 0.18
C MET A 66 5.20 13.57 -1.04
N THR A 67 5.76 13.88 -2.21
CA THR A 67 5.59 13.08 -3.44
C THR A 67 6.44 11.80 -3.47
N GLY A 68 7.32 11.61 -2.48
CA GLY A 68 8.29 10.53 -2.41
C GLY A 68 9.73 10.99 -2.62
N ALA A 69 10.67 10.17 -2.15
CA ALA A 69 12.10 10.41 -2.33
C ALA A 69 12.45 10.50 -3.82
N LEU A 70 13.19 11.56 -4.20
CA LEU A 70 13.57 11.81 -5.59
C LEU A 70 14.24 10.60 -6.27
N PRO A 71 15.24 9.93 -5.66
CA PRO A 71 15.89 8.76 -6.28
C PRO A 71 14.91 7.62 -6.59
N LEU A 72 13.86 7.46 -5.79
CA LEU A 72 12.84 6.43 -6.02
C LEU A 72 11.94 6.82 -7.20
N ARG A 73 11.53 8.10 -7.30
CA ARG A 73 10.72 8.58 -8.42
C ARG A 73 11.49 8.51 -9.74
N GLU A 74 12.76 8.88 -9.75
CA GLU A 74 13.63 8.74 -10.94
C GLU A 74 13.76 7.28 -11.39
N ALA A 75 13.97 6.35 -10.45
CA ALA A 75 14.03 4.92 -10.74
C ALA A 75 12.71 4.38 -11.31
N ILE A 76 11.56 4.88 -10.84
CA ILE A 76 10.24 4.52 -11.40
C ILE A 76 10.12 5.08 -12.83
N ALA A 77 10.49 6.33 -13.07
CA ALA A 77 10.44 6.92 -14.42
C ALA A 77 11.29 6.15 -15.42
N GLU A 78 12.52 5.78 -15.04
CA GLU A 78 13.41 4.98 -15.87
C GLU A 78 12.84 3.59 -16.14
N LYS A 79 12.27 2.93 -15.12
CA LYS A 79 11.61 1.63 -15.29
C LYS A 79 10.44 1.73 -16.26
N THR A 80 9.59 2.75 -16.14
CA THR A 80 8.46 2.98 -17.05
C THR A 80 8.94 3.19 -18.48
N ALA A 81 9.99 4.00 -18.69
CA ALA A 81 10.59 4.21 -20.00
C ALA A 81 11.12 2.91 -20.61
N ARG A 82 11.83 2.10 -19.81
CA ARG A 82 12.39 0.82 -20.28
C ARG A 82 11.33 -0.22 -20.64
N LEU A 83 10.19 -0.23 -19.95
CA LEU A 83 9.14 -1.22 -20.16
C LEU A 83 8.14 -0.81 -21.24
N TYR A 84 7.87 0.49 -21.37
CA TYR A 84 6.73 1.00 -22.13
C TYR A 84 7.09 2.09 -23.15
N ASP A 85 8.39 2.41 -23.33
CA ASP A 85 8.89 3.44 -24.26
C ASP A 85 8.29 4.84 -24.04
N TYR A 86 7.89 5.12 -22.79
CA TYR A 86 7.40 6.42 -22.35
C TYR A 86 8.02 6.76 -21.00
N ARG A 87 8.61 7.96 -20.91
CA ARG A 87 9.22 8.47 -19.68
C ARG A 87 8.31 9.52 -19.03
N PRO A 88 7.67 9.20 -17.89
CA PRO A 88 6.91 10.19 -17.15
C PRO A 88 7.83 11.25 -16.52
N ASP A 89 7.31 12.46 -16.38
CA ASP A 89 7.93 13.56 -15.66
C ASP A 89 8.00 13.25 -14.17
N VAL A 90 9.21 13.26 -13.63
CA VAL A 90 9.51 12.83 -12.26
C VAL A 90 8.86 13.75 -11.22
N GLU A 91 8.69 15.04 -11.53
CA GLU A 91 8.17 16.05 -10.60
C GLU A 91 6.64 16.12 -10.58
N THR A 92 5.99 15.76 -11.69
CA THR A 92 4.55 15.99 -11.88
C THR A 92 3.72 14.74 -12.13
N GLU A 93 4.33 13.64 -12.59
CA GLU A 93 3.59 12.44 -13.03
C GLU A 93 3.84 11.20 -12.15
N ILE A 94 4.66 11.31 -11.09
CA ILE A 94 4.97 10.21 -10.17
C ILE A 94 4.78 10.62 -8.72
N THR A 95 3.93 9.88 -8.00
CA THR A 95 3.73 10.02 -6.55
C THR A 95 3.90 8.66 -5.88
N VAL A 96 4.78 8.58 -4.88
CA VAL A 96 4.97 7.39 -4.05
C VAL A 96 3.92 7.36 -2.94
N THR A 97 3.33 6.20 -2.70
CA THR A 97 2.34 5.96 -1.64
C THR A 97 2.75 4.77 -0.77
N ALA A 98 2.12 4.61 0.40
CA ALA A 98 2.23 3.47 1.31
C ALA A 98 1.50 2.23 0.75
N GLY A 99 2.01 1.74 -0.39
CA GLY A 99 1.45 0.62 -1.13
C GLY A 99 0.33 1.03 -2.10
N ALA A 100 -0.02 0.08 -2.98
CA ALA A 100 -1.01 0.30 -4.03
C ALA A 100 -2.41 0.58 -3.49
N THR A 101 -2.75 0.06 -2.31
CA THR A 101 -4.05 0.32 -1.65
C THR A 101 -4.27 1.81 -1.39
N GLU A 102 -3.25 2.53 -0.93
CA GLU A 102 -3.34 3.98 -0.75
C GLU A 102 -3.41 4.71 -2.09
N ALA A 103 -2.62 4.31 -3.09
CA ALA A 103 -2.68 4.93 -4.42
C ALA A 103 -4.09 4.83 -5.03
N LEU A 104 -4.73 3.67 -4.92
CA LEU A 104 -6.11 3.47 -5.37
C LEU A 104 -7.07 4.37 -4.60
N TYR A 105 -6.99 4.40 -3.26
CA TYR A 105 -7.86 5.24 -2.45
C TYR A 105 -7.69 6.73 -2.76
N ALA A 106 -6.44 7.21 -2.86
CA ALA A 106 -6.13 8.60 -3.14
C ALA A 106 -6.63 9.00 -4.53
N ALA A 107 -6.36 8.20 -5.56
CA ALA A 107 -6.84 8.46 -6.92
C ALA A 107 -8.37 8.46 -7.02
N ILE A 108 -9.03 7.47 -6.42
CA ILE A 108 -10.51 7.39 -6.40
C ILE A 108 -11.10 8.59 -5.66
N THR A 109 -10.60 8.88 -4.46
CA THR A 109 -11.08 9.99 -3.62
C THR A 109 -10.87 11.35 -4.28
N ALA A 110 -9.75 11.54 -4.98
CA ALA A 110 -9.44 12.80 -5.66
C ALA A 110 -10.34 13.06 -6.89
N LEU A 111 -10.74 12.00 -7.61
CA LEU A 111 -11.40 12.13 -8.90
C LEU A 111 -12.92 11.89 -8.86
N VAL A 112 -13.41 11.09 -7.90
CA VAL A 112 -14.83 10.73 -7.81
C VAL A 112 -15.61 11.76 -7.00
N ARG A 113 -16.65 12.30 -7.63
CA ARG A 113 -17.59 13.25 -7.02
C ARG A 113 -18.96 12.61 -6.84
N ALA A 114 -19.72 13.04 -5.84
CA ALA A 114 -21.14 12.75 -5.80
C ALA A 114 -21.82 13.32 -7.07
N ARG A 115 -22.71 12.54 -7.69
CA ARG A 115 -23.63 13.11 -8.68
C ARG A 115 -24.52 14.12 -7.96
N ARG A 116 -24.63 15.31 -8.54
CA ARG A 116 -25.73 16.24 -8.21
C ARG A 116 -27.02 15.71 -8.80
#